data_AF-A0A2H9RKN8-F1
#
_entry.id   AF-A0A2H9RKN8-F1
#
_cell.length_a   1.000
_cell.length_b   1.000
_cell.length_c   1.000
_cell.angle_alpha   90.00
_cell.angle_beta   90.00
_cell.angle_gamma   90.00
#
_symmetry.space_group_name_H-M   'P 1'
#
loop_
_entity.id
_entity.type
_entity.pdbx_description
1 polymer ?
#
loop_
_entity_poly.entity_id
_entity_poly.type
_entity_poly.pdbx_seq_one_letter_code
_entity_poly.pdbx_strand_id
1 'polypeptide(L)'
;MAESKLSWMKMKAEDVEKLVVDLAKHGTPSEKIGLILRDQHGIPKVQLVTKKKISQILDENNLDTDSEKVNITKRIDGLRKHVEKNKQDYTAKQKLTKRLARLRKMSN
;
A
#
# COMPACT_ATOMS: atom_id res chain seq x y z
N MET A 1 7.20 -12.31 -23.31
CA MET A 1 7.48 -13.27 -22.21
C MET A 1 6.41 -13.13 -21.13
N ALA A 2 5.31 -13.87 -21.24
CA ALA A 2 4.30 -13.99 -20.17
C ALA A 2 3.56 -15.33 -20.34
N GLU A 3 4.30 -16.42 -20.34
CA GLU A 3 3.74 -17.76 -20.36
C GLU A 3 4.09 -18.47 -19.06
N SER A 4 3.09 -18.54 -18.20
CA SER A 4 2.79 -19.70 -17.36
C SER A 4 1.60 -19.31 -16.50
N LYS A 5 0.41 -19.45 -17.09
CA LYS A 5 -0.81 -19.65 -16.31
C LYS A 5 -0.49 -20.82 -15.37
N LEU A 6 -0.20 -20.52 -14.10
CA LEU A 6 0.15 -21.50 -13.09
C LEU A 6 -0.91 -22.61 -13.13
N SER A 7 -0.50 -23.82 -13.51
CA SER A 7 -1.39 -24.97 -13.75
C SER A 7 -2.24 -25.34 -12.52
N TRP A 8 -1.82 -24.93 -11.33
CA TRP A 8 -2.51 -25.15 -10.05
C TRP A 8 -3.51 -24.04 -9.69
N MET A 9 -3.57 -22.96 -10.45
CA MET A 9 -4.36 -21.78 -10.12
C MET A 9 -5.71 -21.81 -10.85
N LYS A 10 -6.75 -22.31 -10.17
CA LYS A 10 -8.11 -22.43 -10.72
C LYS A 10 -9.00 -21.19 -10.53
N MET A 11 -8.53 -20.16 -9.83
CA MET A 11 -9.33 -18.96 -9.55
C MET A 11 -9.53 -18.11 -10.81
N LYS A 12 -10.76 -17.66 -11.04
CA LYS A 12 -11.08 -16.72 -12.11
C LYS A 12 -10.59 -15.31 -11.74
N ALA A 13 -10.32 -14.50 -12.75
CA ALA A 13 -9.94 -13.10 -12.56
C ALA A 13 -10.97 -12.32 -11.72
N GLU A 14 -12.26 -12.57 -11.94
CA GLU A 14 -13.36 -11.95 -11.17
C GLU A 14 -13.31 -12.25 -9.67
N ASP A 15 -12.94 -13.48 -9.28
CA ASP A 15 -12.88 -13.84 -7.87
C ASP A 15 -11.74 -13.09 -7.16
N VAL A 16 -10.62 -12.89 -7.87
CA VAL A 16 -9.48 -12.12 -7.37
C VAL A 16 -9.81 -10.64 -7.23
N GLU A 17 -10.54 -10.07 -8.20
CA GLU A 17 -10.98 -8.67 -8.13
C GLU A 17 -11.92 -8.45 -6.94
N LYS A 18 -12.89 -9.36 -6.72
CA LYS A 18 -13.79 -9.30 -5.57
C LYS A 18 -13.05 -9.37 -4.24
N LEU A 19 -12.07 -10.28 -4.12
CA LEU A 19 -11.23 -10.41 -2.92
C LEU A 19 -10.40 -9.13 -2.67
N VAL A 20 -9.82 -8.54 -3.72
CA VAL A 20 -9.07 -7.29 -3.59
C VAL A 20 -9.98 -6.15 -3.10
N VAL A 21 -11.18 -6.03 -3.65
CA VAL A 21 -12.14 -4.99 -3.25
C VAL A 21 -12.63 -5.19 -1.82
N ASP A 22 -12.88 -6.43 -1.41
CA ASP A 22 -13.28 -6.76 -0.04
C ASP A 22 -12.18 -6.42 0.98
N LEU A 23 -10.95 -6.86 0.72
CA LEU A 23 -9.78 -6.52 1.55
C LEU A 23 -9.52 -5.02 1.62
N ALA A 24 -9.78 -4.29 0.53
CA ALA A 24 -9.68 -2.85 0.48
C ALA A 24 -10.76 -2.15 1.32
N LYS A 25 -12.00 -2.65 1.29
CA LYS A 25 -13.09 -2.16 2.16
C LYS A 25 -12.79 -2.40 3.64
N HIS A 26 -12.07 -3.48 3.97
CA HIS A 26 -11.56 -3.72 5.31
C HIS A 26 -10.45 -2.76 5.76
N GLY A 27 -10.05 -1.79 4.92
CA GLY A 27 -9.03 -0.79 5.24
C GLY A 27 -7.60 -1.34 5.17
N THR A 28 -7.41 -2.48 4.50
CA THR A 28 -6.08 -3.05 4.31
C THR A 28 -5.34 -2.27 3.22
N PRO A 29 -4.12 -1.77 3.47
CA PRO A 29 -3.35 -1.08 2.44
C PRO A 29 -2.98 -2.04 1.31
N SER A 30 -2.90 -1.53 0.08
CA SER A 30 -2.57 -2.28 -1.14
C SER A 30 -1.29 -3.13 -1.01
N GLU A 31 -0.28 -2.62 -0.30
CA GLU A 31 0.98 -3.31 0.03
C GLU A 31 0.74 -4.62 0.79
N LYS A 32 -0.19 -4.60 1.76
CA LYS A 32 -0.56 -5.77 2.56
C LYS A 32 -1.51 -6.69 1.82
N ILE A 33 -2.40 -6.16 0.98
CA ILE A 33 -3.30 -6.96 0.15
C ILE A 33 -2.50 -7.93 -0.71
N GLY A 34 -1.40 -7.46 -1.34
CA GLY A 34 -0.52 -8.34 -2.12
C GLY A 34 0.11 -9.48 -1.30
N LEU A 35 0.50 -9.22 -0.05
CA LEU A 35 1.05 -10.25 0.85
C LEU A 35 -0.01 -11.27 1.24
N ILE A 36 -1.21 -10.81 1.60
CA ILE A 36 -2.33 -11.68 1.99
C ILE A 36 -2.73 -12.59 0.83
N LEU A 37 -2.82 -12.04 -0.39
CA LEU A 37 -3.13 -12.83 -1.58
C LEU A 37 -2.08 -13.90 -1.87
N ARG A 38 -0.81 -13.62 -1.59
CA ARG A 38 0.25 -14.61 -1.74
C ARG A 38 0.21 -15.69 -0.67
N ASP A 39 0.04 -15.29 0.59
CA ASP A 39 0.20 -16.18 1.74
C ASP A 39 -1.07 -17.02 2.01
N GLN A 40 -2.27 -16.47 1.76
CA GLN A 40 -3.55 -17.16 1.99
C GLN A 40 -4.13 -17.80 0.72
N HIS A 41 -3.99 -17.13 -0.43
CA HIS A 41 -4.61 -17.56 -1.69
C HIS A 41 -3.60 -18.14 -2.69
N GLY A 42 -2.30 -18.14 -2.37
CA GLY A 42 -1.27 -18.65 -3.25
C GLY A 42 -1.09 -17.84 -4.53
N ILE A 43 -1.47 -16.55 -4.55
CA ILE A 43 -1.35 -15.69 -5.74
C ILE A 43 0.01 -14.96 -5.69
N PRO A 44 1.03 -15.36 -6.47
CA PRO A 44 2.33 -14.69 -6.42
C PRO A 44 2.29 -13.29 -7.01
N LYS A 45 1.48 -13.07 -8.06
CA LYS A 45 1.30 -11.78 -8.73
C LYS A 45 -0.11 -11.63 -9.27
N VAL A 46 -0.82 -10.62 -8.79
CA VAL A 46 -2.18 -10.26 -9.25
C VAL A 46 -2.19 -9.93 -10.75
N GLN A 47 -1.15 -9.25 -11.24
CA GLN A 47 -1.00 -8.89 -12.66
C GLN A 47 -1.00 -10.11 -13.61
N LEU A 48 -0.57 -11.30 -13.15
CA LEU A 48 -0.59 -12.50 -13.97
C LEU A 48 -2.00 -13.06 -14.18
N VAL A 49 -2.91 -12.78 -13.25
CA VAL A 49 -4.27 -13.34 -13.23
C VAL A 49 -5.28 -12.36 -13.81
N THR A 50 -5.27 -11.10 -13.35
CA THR A 50 -6.25 -10.07 -13.73
C THR A 50 -5.74 -9.13 -14.82
N LYS A 51 -4.47 -9.22 -15.24
CA LYS A 51 -3.78 -8.30 -16.18
C LYS A 51 -3.68 -6.84 -15.72
N LYS A 52 -4.38 -6.47 -14.64
CA LYS A 52 -4.36 -5.15 -14.00
C LYS A 52 -3.48 -5.18 -12.74
N LYS A 53 -2.95 -4.01 -12.37
CA LYS A 53 -2.26 -3.83 -11.07
C LYS A 53 -3.28 -3.65 -9.95
N ILE A 54 -2.89 -4.00 -8.73
CA ILE A 54 -3.72 -3.78 -7.52
C ILE A 54 -4.12 -2.30 -7.40
N SER A 55 -3.20 -1.37 -7.69
CA SER A 55 -3.51 0.06 -7.71
C SER A 55 -4.63 0.42 -8.68
N GLN A 56 -4.61 -0.13 -9.90
CA GLN A 56 -5.65 0.14 -10.90
C GLN A 56 -7.02 -0.40 -10.47
N ILE A 57 -7.05 -1.58 -9.84
CA ILE A 57 -8.29 -2.17 -9.31
C ILE A 57 -8.85 -1.30 -8.17
N LEU A 58 -7.98 -0.71 -7.35
CA LEU A 58 -8.37 0.19 -6.27
C LEU A 58 -8.85 1.56 -6.78
N ASP A 59 -8.16 2.13 -7.77
CA ASP A 59 -8.54 3.35 -8.48
C ASP A 59 -9.93 3.21 -9.08
N GLU A 60 -10.20 2.12 -9.81
CA GLU A 60 -11.50 1.84 -10.42
C GLU A 60 -12.63 1.75 -9.38
N ASN A 61 -12.31 1.37 -8.14
CA ASN A 61 -13.27 1.26 -7.05
C ASN A 61 -13.32 2.51 -6.16
N ASN A 62 -12.63 3.61 -6.51
CA ASN A 62 -12.53 4.85 -5.73
C ASN A 62 -12.03 4.64 -4.28
N LEU A 63 -11.35 3.53 -4.02
CA LEU A 63 -10.71 3.25 -2.73
C LEU A 63 -9.25 3.69 -2.76
N ASP A 64 -8.98 4.81 -3.44
CA ASP A 64 -7.63 5.34 -3.61
C ASP A 64 -7.13 5.86 -2.26
N THR A 65 -6.45 4.96 -1.55
CA THR A 65 -5.63 5.32 -0.42
C THR A 65 -4.21 5.28 -0.93
N ASP A 66 -3.65 6.46 -1.22
CA ASP A 66 -2.21 6.66 -1.37
C ASP A 66 -1.54 6.23 -0.05
N SER A 67 -1.29 4.92 0.03
CA SER A 67 -0.84 4.20 1.22
C SER A 67 0.47 4.80 1.74
N GLU A 68 1.30 5.30 0.84
CA GLU A 68 2.56 5.94 1.16
C GLU A 68 2.36 7.29 1.86
N LYS A 69 1.47 8.17 1.37
CA LYS A 69 1.13 9.43 2.05
C LYS A 69 0.57 9.20 3.46
N VAL A 70 -0.30 8.21 3.63
CA VAL A 70 -0.87 7.86 4.94
C VAL A 70 0.23 7.36 5.89
N ASN A 71 1.12 6.48 5.41
CA ASN A 71 2.23 5.96 6.19
C ASN A 71 3.22 7.05 6.61
N ILE A 72 3.53 7.99 5.71
CA ILE A 72 4.41 9.14 5.99
C ILE A 72 3.75 10.06 7.03
N THR A 73 2.47 10.37 6.87
CA THR A 73 1.72 11.23 7.82
C THR A 73 1.72 10.64 9.23
N LYS A 74 1.44 9.32 9.37
CA LYS A 74 1.52 8.62 10.67
C LYS A 74 2.90 8.71 11.30
N ARG A 75 3.97 8.57 10.52
CA ARG A 75 5.36 8.71 11.01
C ARG A 75 5.69 10.14 11.43
N ILE A 76 5.16 11.13 10.72
CA ILE A 76 5.34 12.55 11.04
C ILE A 76 4.67 12.88 12.38
N ASP A 77 3.44 12.39 12.62
CA ASP A 77 2.72 12.59 13.88
C ASP A 77 3.52 12.05 15.09
N GLY A 78 4.04 10.82 14.97
CA GLY A 78 4.89 10.24 16.01
C GLY A 78 6.17 11.04 16.27
N LEU A 79 6.82 11.55 15.21
CA LEU A 79 8.02 12.38 15.35
C LEU A 79 7.72 13.76 15.94
N ARG A 80 6.56 14.37 15.63
CA ARG A 80 6.13 15.62 16.26
C ARG A 80 6.01 15.45 17.77
N LYS A 81 5.29 14.41 18.22
CA LYS A 81 5.14 14.06 19.64
C LYS A 81 6.48 13.84 20.34
N HIS A 82 7.44 13.19 19.66
CA HIS A 82 8.78 12.99 20.19
C HIS A 82 9.57 14.29 20.34
N VAL A 83 9.55 15.15 19.32
CA VAL A 83 10.28 16.44 19.30
C VAL A 83 9.69 17.43 20.31
N GLU A 84 8.37 17.42 20.52
CA GLU A 84 7.71 18.25 21.53
C GLU A 84 8.20 17.93 22.95
N LYS A 85 8.40 16.64 23.25
CA LYS A 85 8.96 16.17 24.52
C LYS A 85 10.47 16.41 24.62
N ASN A 86 11.20 16.19 23.52
CA ASN A 86 12.67 16.25 23.46
C ASN A 86 13.15 17.41 22.59
N LYS A 87 13.02 18.64 23.09
CA LYS A 87 13.32 19.86 22.33
C LYS A 87 14.79 20.01 21.92
N GLN A 88 15.73 19.32 22.57
CA GLN A 88 17.16 19.36 22.25
C GLN A 88 17.60 18.30 21.23
N ASP A 89 16.73 17.37 20.83
CA ASP A 89 17.06 16.34 19.84
C ASP A 89 17.04 16.92 18.42
N TYR A 90 18.18 17.51 18.02
CA TYR A 90 18.37 18.08 16.69
C TYR A 90 18.29 17.03 15.57
N THR A 91 18.68 15.78 15.84
CA THR A 91 18.59 14.68 14.87
C THR A 91 17.14 14.35 14.56
N ALA A 92 16.27 14.30 15.56
CA ALA A 92 14.83 14.09 15.37
C ALA A 92 14.17 15.26 14.61
N LYS A 93 14.54 16.52 14.91
CA LYS A 93 14.08 17.68 14.14
C LYS A 93 14.46 17.59 12.67
N GLN A 94 15.71 17.24 12.37
CA GLN A 94 16.17 17.04 10.99
C GLN A 94 15.39 15.91 10.29
N LYS A 95 15.14 14.79 10.97
CA LYS A 95 14.32 13.69 10.44
C LYS A 95 12.88 14.12 10.15
N LEU A 96 12.28 14.95 11.01
CA LEU A 96 10.95 15.51 10.81
C LEU A 96 10.90 16.40 9.56
N THR A 97 11.85 17.33 9.41
CA THR A 97 11.96 18.21 8.23
C THR A 97 12.10 17.41 6.94
N LYS A 98 12.97 16.39 6.92
CA LYS A 98 13.16 15.52 5.73
C LYS A 98 11.87 14.78 5.34
N ARG A 99 11.11 14.29 6.32
CA ARG A 99 9.83 13.60 6.05
C ARG A 99 8.74 14.57 5.58
N LEU A 100 8.66 15.76 6.16
CA LEU A 100 7.75 16.82 5.68
C LEU A 100 8.08 17.24 4.25
N ALA A 101 9.36 17.37 3.91
CA ALA A 101 9.80 17.67 2.55
C ALA A 101 9.42 16.55 1.56
N ARG A 102 9.56 15.27 1.97
CA ARG A 102 9.12 14.13 1.15
C ARG A 102 7.61 14.16 0.91
N LEU A 103 6.81 14.42 1.95
CA LEU A 103 5.35 14.54 1.82
C LEU A 103 4.96 15.65 0.84
N ARG A 104 5.61 16.83 0.95
CA ARG A 104 5.38 17.95 0.03
C ARG A 104 5.70 17.60 -1.43
N LYS A 105 6.77 16.85 -1.67
CA LYS A 105 7.16 16.40 -3.03
C LYS A 105 6.17 15.41 -3.65
N MET A 106 5.42 14.67 -2.85
CA MET A 106 4.43 13.69 -3.36
C MET A 106 3.06 14.31 -3.62
N SER A 107 2.83 15.53 -3.14
CA SER A 107 1.57 16.26 -3.30
C SER A 107 1.56 17.24 -4.47
N ASN A 108 2.72 17.48 -5.09
CA ASN A 108 2.96 18.50 -6.10
C ASN A 108 3.62 17.89 -7.32
#